data_AF-A0AAJ8B2Y3-F1
#
_entry.id   AF-A0AAJ8B2Y3-F1
#
_cell.length_a   1.000
_cell.length_b   1.000
_cell.length_c   1.000
_cell.angle_alpha   90.00
_cell.angle_beta   90.00
_cell.angle_gamma   90.00
#
_symmetry.space_group_name_H-M   'P 1'
#
loop_
_entity.id
_entity.type
_entity.pdbx_description
1 polymer ?
#
loop_
_entity_poly.entity_id
_entity_poly.type
_entity_poly.pdbx_seq_one_letter_code
_entity_poly.pdbx_strand_id
1 'polypeptide(L)'
;MVLQSLLFDCHIDFLWQAEALSVLTPAQVAQLTLSSGALNDTDQIDHVFERLEEGNALENVDEFLEELTANGKDPDFQPAVRDHLMNRTFSIIAPHFPKFKTDDWFAWFHVKLVTLLPSFSAVMLKNATSDINCTNYHVVVSGMAKAFPSISSQGQEEITDVMVGYLKKSVSVINTPVCRQGIQSDAQWLEKNLGPFSTRAKYSDLKVFNISGVAVVENLSPKQKAELILDPDSNALENENIVREVFTSLTESPDTEQLSQFFQAYSDINKQRNITIVENPAVRDIILNLTLTALAPEFEDFGPEDYKLWFQVYLVTVMASLHPGSLAVIPSNISCASYAAMYEIIFLKSKVRHFGFCTMSKCGFRQVTKMCVFFPQTHWPRAKFENPATAAFTGCEIKQRVTQGDIRTYVDIIFQISQLPLL
;
A
#
# COMPACT_ATOMS: atom_id res chain seq x y z
N MET A 1 37.42 -5.27 -37.31
CA MET A 1 36.44 -5.29 -36.21
C MET A 1 36.41 -6.63 -35.48
N VAL A 2 36.10 -7.77 -36.13
CA VAL A 2 36.01 -9.08 -35.46
C VAL A 2 37.32 -9.53 -34.79
N LEU A 3 38.49 -9.39 -35.45
CA LEU A 3 39.78 -9.74 -34.84
C LEU A 3 40.14 -8.85 -33.63
N GLN A 4 39.68 -7.60 -33.62
CA GLN A 4 39.99 -6.64 -32.57
C GLN A 4 39.12 -6.87 -31.33
N SER A 5 37.87 -7.34 -31.53
CA SER A 5 37.02 -7.83 -30.44
C SER A 5 37.55 -9.15 -29.87
N LEU A 6 37.94 -10.12 -30.72
CA LEU A 6 38.50 -11.39 -30.26
C LEU A 6 39.83 -11.23 -29.49
N LEU A 7 40.68 -10.27 -29.89
CA LEU A 7 41.90 -9.93 -29.14
C LEU A 7 41.60 -9.23 -27.80
N PHE A 8 40.51 -8.46 -27.73
CA PHE A 8 40.06 -7.80 -26.51
C PHE A 8 39.46 -8.82 -25.53
N ASP A 9 38.62 -9.72 -26.02
CA ASP A 9 38.02 -10.82 -25.23
C ASP A 9 39.11 -11.76 -24.69
N CYS A 10 40.08 -12.15 -25.52
CA CYS A 10 41.19 -13.02 -25.09
C CYS A 10 42.13 -12.33 -24.08
N HIS A 11 42.23 -11.00 -24.12
CA HIS A 11 42.99 -10.24 -23.14
C HIS A 11 42.26 -10.14 -21.79
N ILE A 12 40.92 -10.00 -21.80
CA ILE A 12 40.10 -10.00 -20.58
C ILE A 12 40.12 -11.40 -19.94
N ASP A 13 39.98 -12.47 -20.71
CA ASP A 13 40.05 -13.85 -20.17
C ASP A 13 41.41 -14.17 -19.54
N PHE A 14 42.51 -13.60 -20.06
CA PHE A 14 43.83 -13.74 -19.46
C PHE A 14 43.94 -13.04 -18.09
N LEU A 15 43.25 -11.91 -17.89
CA LEU A 15 43.26 -11.18 -16.62
C LEU A 15 42.52 -11.92 -15.50
N TRP A 16 41.65 -12.87 -15.84
CA TRP A 16 40.91 -13.70 -14.88
C TRP A 16 41.67 -14.95 -14.43
N GLN A 17 42.92 -15.13 -14.85
CA GLN A 17 43.78 -16.20 -14.33
C GLN A 17 44.28 -15.85 -12.93
N ALA A 18 44.31 -16.85 -12.03
CA ALA A 18 44.71 -16.67 -10.63
C ALA A 18 46.09 -15.97 -10.48
N GLU A 19 47.04 -16.29 -11.35
CA GLU A 19 48.38 -15.69 -11.37
C GLU A 19 48.34 -14.19 -11.71
N ALA A 20 47.46 -13.78 -12.63
CA ALA A 20 47.29 -12.39 -13.01
C ALA A 20 46.55 -11.59 -11.91
N LEU A 21 45.55 -12.18 -11.26
CA LEU A 21 44.83 -11.55 -10.15
C LEU A 21 45.69 -11.38 -8.89
N SER A 22 46.57 -12.35 -8.60
CA SER A 22 47.46 -12.34 -7.41
C SER A 22 48.33 -11.09 -7.27
N VAL A 23 48.67 -10.44 -8.39
CA VAL A 23 49.52 -9.24 -8.42
C VAL A 23 48.74 -7.92 -8.35
N LEU A 24 47.41 -7.96 -8.49
CA LEU A 24 46.56 -6.76 -8.43
C LEU A 24 46.28 -6.36 -6.98
N THR A 25 46.15 -5.05 -6.72
CA THR A 25 45.61 -4.55 -5.45
C THR A 25 44.10 -4.72 -5.40
N PRO A 26 43.47 -4.77 -4.21
CA PRO A 26 42.01 -4.83 -4.11
C PRO A 26 41.28 -3.73 -4.88
N ALA A 27 41.80 -2.48 -4.87
CA ALA A 27 41.25 -1.41 -5.70
C ALA A 27 41.36 -1.71 -7.21
N GLN A 28 42.49 -2.26 -7.68
CA GLN A 28 42.63 -2.66 -9.09
C GLN A 28 41.68 -3.80 -9.46
N VAL A 29 41.43 -4.73 -8.54
CA VAL A 29 40.43 -5.80 -8.74
C VAL A 29 39.02 -5.21 -8.87
N ALA A 30 38.66 -4.21 -8.06
CA ALA A 30 37.38 -3.50 -8.19
C ALA A 30 37.24 -2.82 -9.56
N GLN A 31 38.29 -2.15 -10.04
CA GLN A 31 38.31 -1.53 -11.38
C GLN A 31 38.16 -2.58 -12.49
N LEU A 32 38.79 -3.75 -12.35
CA LEU A 32 38.62 -4.87 -13.26
C LEU A 32 37.17 -5.38 -13.25
N THR A 33 36.56 -5.55 -12.07
CA THR A 33 35.15 -5.95 -11.95
C THR A 33 34.21 -4.99 -12.67
N LEU A 34 34.44 -3.68 -12.58
CA LEU A 34 33.59 -2.66 -13.21
C LEU A 34 33.79 -2.51 -14.73
N SER A 35 34.97 -2.84 -15.23
CA SER A 35 35.33 -2.64 -16.65
C SER A 35 35.22 -3.91 -17.50
N SER A 36 34.90 -5.04 -16.88
CA SER A 36 34.79 -6.37 -17.50
C SER A 36 33.34 -6.86 -17.58
N GLY A 37 33.16 -8.11 -18.00
CA GLY A 37 31.87 -8.82 -17.95
C GLY A 37 31.42 -9.25 -16.55
N ALA A 38 32.22 -9.01 -15.50
CA ALA A 38 32.02 -9.61 -14.17
C ALA A 38 30.72 -9.20 -13.47
N LEU A 39 30.13 -8.07 -13.85
CA LEU A 39 28.81 -7.66 -13.34
C LEU A 39 27.68 -8.65 -13.69
N ASN A 40 27.92 -9.55 -14.65
CA ASN A 40 26.98 -10.55 -15.15
C ASN A 40 27.49 -12.00 -15.04
N ASP A 41 28.62 -12.24 -14.37
CA ASP A 41 29.27 -13.55 -14.32
C ASP A 41 29.71 -13.89 -12.88
N THR A 42 29.07 -14.91 -12.30
CA THR A 42 29.38 -15.36 -10.93
C THR A 42 30.76 -16.03 -10.83
N ASP A 43 31.25 -16.65 -11.90
CA ASP A 43 32.53 -17.37 -11.90
C ASP A 43 33.69 -16.34 -11.85
N GLN A 44 33.53 -15.21 -12.53
CA GLN A 44 34.48 -14.09 -12.42
C GLN A 44 34.49 -13.49 -11.01
N ILE A 45 33.33 -13.44 -10.33
CA ILE A 45 33.28 -13.03 -8.92
C ILE A 45 33.98 -14.06 -8.01
N ASP A 46 33.91 -15.35 -8.30
CA ASP A 46 34.68 -16.34 -7.53
C ASP A 46 36.18 -16.07 -7.62
N HIS A 47 36.70 -15.75 -8.80
CA HIS A 47 38.10 -15.36 -9.00
C HIS A 47 38.46 -14.04 -8.30
N VAL A 48 37.55 -13.06 -8.26
CA VAL A 48 37.73 -11.85 -7.43
C VAL A 48 37.95 -12.25 -5.98
N PHE A 49 37.10 -13.11 -5.41
CA PHE A 49 37.21 -13.49 -4.01
C PHE A 49 38.38 -14.40 -3.70
N GLU A 50 38.82 -15.25 -4.63
CA GLU A 50 40.09 -15.99 -4.49
C GLU A 50 41.23 -15.01 -4.18
N ARG A 51 41.28 -13.87 -4.88
CA ARG A 51 42.27 -12.82 -4.62
C ARG A 51 42.00 -12.06 -3.32
N LEU A 52 40.76 -11.68 -3.04
CA LEU A 52 40.43 -10.89 -1.85
C LEU A 52 40.63 -11.69 -0.55
N GLU A 53 40.52 -13.02 -0.58
CA GLU A 53 40.73 -13.88 0.58
C GLU A 53 42.22 -14.12 0.90
N GLU A 54 43.14 -13.73 0.02
CA GLU A 54 44.58 -13.82 0.28
C GLU A 54 45.04 -12.82 1.35
N GLY A 55 45.55 -13.32 2.47
CA GLY A 55 46.08 -12.50 3.55
C GLY A 55 44.99 -11.92 4.44
N ASN A 56 44.89 -10.59 4.52
CA ASN A 56 43.88 -9.92 5.36
C ASN A 56 42.59 -9.68 4.56
N ALA A 57 41.73 -10.69 4.54
CA ALA A 57 40.49 -10.66 3.76
C ALA A 57 39.57 -9.47 4.11
N LEU A 58 39.51 -9.06 5.38
CA LEU A 58 38.69 -7.93 5.79
C LEU A 58 39.19 -6.61 5.17
N GLU A 59 40.50 -6.37 5.22
CA GLU A 59 41.13 -5.17 4.66
C GLU A 59 41.05 -5.15 3.14
N ASN A 60 41.23 -6.30 2.49
CA ASN A 60 41.09 -6.42 1.05
C ASN A 60 39.66 -6.12 0.58
N VAL A 61 38.65 -6.73 1.23
CA VAL A 61 37.23 -6.48 0.90
C VAL A 61 36.85 -5.03 1.19
N ASP A 62 37.41 -4.45 2.25
CA ASP A 62 37.22 -3.04 2.57
C ASP A 62 37.67 -2.13 1.42
N GLU A 63 38.95 -2.23 1.03
CA GLU A 63 39.52 -1.45 -0.08
C GLU A 63 38.77 -1.70 -1.41
N PHE A 64 38.39 -2.96 -1.68
CA PHE A 64 37.62 -3.32 -2.87
C PHE A 64 36.25 -2.63 -2.92
N LEU A 65 35.49 -2.64 -1.82
CA LEU A 65 34.17 -2.01 -1.75
C LEU A 65 34.24 -0.47 -1.77
N GLU A 66 35.27 0.11 -1.14
CA GLU A 66 35.53 1.54 -1.24
C GLU A 66 35.78 1.96 -2.69
N GLU A 67 36.60 1.23 -3.45
CA GLU A 67 36.85 1.53 -4.86
C GLU A 67 35.62 1.26 -5.75
N LEU A 68 34.83 0.22 -5.47
CA LEU A 68 33.57 -0.03 -6.18
C LEU A 68 32.59 1.16 -6.08
N THR A 69 32.62 1.90 -4.98
CA THR A 69 31.72 3.03 -4.72
C THR A 69 32.35 4.40 -5.00
N ALA A 70 33.67 4.48 -5.21
CA ALA A 70 34.44 5.71 -5.35
C ALA A 70 33.98 6.62 -6.51
N ASN A 71 33.46 6.04 -7.60
CA ASN A 71 33.05 6.78 -8.79
C ASN A 71 31.61 7.34 -8.72
N GLY A 72 30.89 7.12 -7.62
CA GLY A 72 29.52 7.61 -7.41
C GLY A 72 28.49 7.06 -8.41
N LYS A 73 28.86 6.03 -9.17
CA LYS A 73 27.95 5.27 -10.04
C LYS A 73 27.65 3.95 -9.36
N ASP A 74 26.38 3.69 -9.10
CA ASP A 74 25.94 2.38 -8.63
C ASP A 74 26.13 1.36 -9.75
N PRO A 75 26.96 0.32 -9.56
CA PRO A 75 27.14 -0.70 -10.58
C PRO A 75 25.84 -1.50 -10.74
N ASP A 76 25.42 -1.69 -11.99
CA ASP A 76 24.23 -2.48 -12.31
C ASP A 76 24.59 -3.97 -12.36
N PHE A 77 24.73 -4.58 -11.18
CA PHE A 77 24.95 -6.01 -11.06
C PHE A 77 23.70 -6.80 -11.43
N GLN A 78 23.86 -7.86 -12.23
CA GLN A 78 22.82 -8.88 -12.36
C GLN A 78 22.48 -9.42 -10.95
N PRO A 79 21.19 -9.61 -10.60
CA PRO A 79 20.80 -10.00 -9.23
C PRO A 79 21.58 -11.19 -8.66
N ALA A 80 21.78 -12.25 -9.44
CA ALA A 80 22.53 -13.43 -9.01
C ALA A 80 24.01 -13.12 -8.68
N VAL A 81 24.64 -12.22 -9.43
CA VAL A 81 26.02 -11.77 -9.20
C VAL A 81 26.10 -10.92 -7.92
N ARG A 82 25.14 -10.01 -7.72
CA ARG A 82 25.05 -9.20 -6.51
C ARG A 82 24.83 -10.07 -5.27
N ASP A 83 23.94 -11.07 -5.37
CA ASP A 83 23.67 -12.04 -4.30
C ASP A 83 24.93 -12.84 -3.95
N HIS A 84 25.67 -13.29 -4.97
CA HIS A 84 26.92 -14.03 -4.78
C HIS A 84 28.00 -13.17 -4.11
N LEU A 85 28.20 -11.95 -4.60
CA LEU A 85 29.18 -11.01 -4.05
C LEU A 85 28.83 -10.59 -2.61
N MET A 86 27.54 -10.39 -2.31
CA MET A 86 27.08 -10.13 -0.93
C MET A 86 27.29 -11.35 -0.02
N ASN A 87 27.02 -12.58 -0.48
CA ASN A 87 27.25 -13.80 0.29
C ASN A 87 28.72 -14.01 0.67
N ARG A 88 29.64 -13.82 -0.30
CA ARG A 88 31.08 -13.92 -0.08
C ARG A 88 31.57 -12.82 0.85
N THR A 89 31.16 -11.57 0.61
CA THR A 89 31.44 -10.42 1.49
C THR A 89 30.96 -10.69 2.92
N PHE A 90 29.73 -11.17 3.10
CA PHE A 90 29.15 -11.44 4.41
C PHE A 90 29.94 -12.48 5.20
N SER A 91 30.41 -13.53 4.53
CA SER A 91 31.23 -14.59 5.14
C SER A 91 32.54 -14.04 5.73
N ILE A 92 33.09 -12.98 5.13
CA ILE A 92 34.31 -12.31 5.60
C ILE A 92 34.00 -11.34 6.73
N ILE A 93 32.96 -10.50 6.63
CA ILE A 93 32.72 -9.42 7.61
C ILE A 93 31.98 -9.90 8.88
N ALA A 94 31.10 -10.90 8.78
CA ALA A 94 30.25 -11.30 9.89
C ALA A 94 31.02 -11.76 11.15
N PRO A 95 32.14 -12.49 11.06
CA PRO A 95 32.97 -12.81 12.22
C PRO A 95 33.52 -11.59 12.98
N HIS A 96 33.53 -10.40 12.36
CA HIS A 96 34.06 -9.17 12.96
C HIS A 96 33.00 -8.32 13.65
N PHE A 97 31.71 -8.57 13.43
CA PHE A 97 30.61 -7.82 14.06
C PHE A 97 30.70 -7.71 15.60
N PRO A 98 31.12 -8.73 16.36
CA PRO A 98 31.26 -8.58 17.82
C PRO A 98 32.29 -7.53 18.27
N LYS A 99 33.20 -7.13 17.37
CA LYS A 99 34.25 -6.13 17.63
C LYS A 99 33.89 -4.75 17.07
N PHE A 100 32.83 -4.64 16.27
CA PHE A 100 32.44 -3.39 15.62
C PHE A 100 31.94 -2.37 16.63
N LYS A 101 32.48 -1.15 16.52
CA LYS A 101 31.96 0.06 17.14
C LYS A 101 30.93 0.71 16.22
N THR A 102 30.25 1.74 16.73
CA THR A 102 29.21 2.46 15.97
C THR A 102 29.74 3.02 14.65
N ASP A 103 30.96 3.55 14.62
CA ASP A 103 31.59 4.07 13.39
C ASP A 103 31.85 2.96 12.37
N ASP A 104 32.20 1.74 12.83
CA ASP A 104 32.38 0.58 11.95
C ASP A 104 31.03 0.18 11.32
N TRP A 105 29.97 0.07 12.12
CA TRP A 105 28.61 -0.19 11.62
C TRP A 105 28.18 0.84 10.59
N PHE A 106 28.47 2.12 10.84
CA PHE A 106 28.15 3.19 9.92
C PHE A 106 28.94 3.07 8.62
N ALA A 107 30.26 2.89 8.69
CA ALA A 107 31.09 2.73 7.51
C ALA A 107 30.62 1.56 6.64
N TRP A 108 30.29 0.42 7.25
CA TRP A 108 29.82 -0.74 6.49
C TRP A 108 28.42 -0.55 5.89
N PHE A 109 27.42 -0.11 6.66
CA PHE A 109 26.03 -0.03 6.18
C PHE A 109 25.66 1.26 5.44
N HIS A 110 26.46 2.32 5.56
CA HIS A 110 26.18 3.60 4.90
C HIS A 110 27.16 3.96 3.80
N VAL A 111 28.28 3.24 3.68
CA VAL A 111 29.31 3.49 2.65
C VAL A 111 29.63 2.20 1.88
N LYS A 112 30.22 1.19 2.54
CA LYS A 112 30.86 0.05 1.86
C LYS A 112 29.87 -0.93 1.23
N LEU A 113 28.77 -1.25 1.92
CA LEU A 113 27.80 -2.24 1.44
C LEU A 113 26.68 -1.65 0.59
N VAL A 114 26.62 -0.33 0.38
CA VAL A 114 25.43 0.34 -0.18
C VAL A 114 24.94 -0.28 -1.48
N THR A 115 25.84 -0.65 -2.38
CA THR A 115 25.54 -1.28 -3.68
C THR A 115 25.08 -2.74 -3.56
N LEU A 116 25.36 -3.39 -2.42
CA LEU A 116 25.07 -4.80 -2.14
C LEU A 116 23.91 -5.01 -1.16
N LEU A 117 23.53 -3.98 -0.41
CA LEU A 117 22.42 -4.01 0.55
C LEU A 117 21.11 -4.56 -0.04
N PRO A 118 20.76 -4.35 -1.33
CA PRO A 118 19.57 -4.98 -1.91
C PRO A 118 19.57 -6.52 -1.87
N SER A 119 20.76 -7.13 -1.76
CA SER A 119 20.98 -8.57 -1.64
C SER A 119 21.28 -9.03 -0.21
N PHE A 120 21.26 -8.12 0.76
CA PHE A 120 21.49 -8.45 2.17
C PHE A 120 20.27 -9.16 2.76
N SER A 121 20.38 -10.48 2.95
CA SER A 121 19.24 -11.33 3.29
C SER A 121 18.74 -11.18 4.73
N ALA A 122 17.51 -11.65 4.99
CA ALA A 122 16.96 -11.74 6.34
C ALA A 122 17.83 -12.58 7.29
N VAL A 123 18.49 -13.64 6.79
CA VAL A 123 19.41 -14.47 7.58
C VAL A 123 20.66 -13.67 7.98
N MET A 124 21.21 -12.90 7.05
CA MET A 124 22.35 -12.01 7.32
C MET A 124 21.99 -10.94 8.35
N LEU A 125 20.81 -10.32 8.20
CA LEU A 125 20.32 -9.33 9.16
C LEU A 125 20.14 -9.93 10.55
N LYS A 126 19.52 -11.12 10.65
CA LYS A 126 19.32 -11.80 11.93
C LYS A 126 20.65 -12.08 12.64
N ASN A 127 21.70 -12.40 11.89
CA ASN A 127 23.05 -12.60 12.43
C ASN A 127 23.68 -11.26 12.84
N ALA A 128 23.62 -10.23 11.99
CA ALA A 128 24.13 -8.89 12.31
C ALA A 128 23.45 -8.26 13.54
N THR A 129 22.16 -8.55 13.75
CA THR A 129 21.37 -7.99 14.85
C THR A 129 21.18 -8.94 16.03
N SER A 130 21.96 -10.02 16.14
CA SER A 130 21.74 -11.04 17.20
C SER A 130 21.89 -10.45 18.60
N ASP A 131 22.98 -9.70 18.83
CA ASP A 131 23.43 -9.15 20.11
C ASP A 131 23.80 -7.65 20.02
N ILE A 132 23.31 -6.97 18.99
CA ILE A 132 23.57 -5.54 18.76
C ILE A 132 22.73 -4.66 19.72
N ASN A 133 23.29 -3.55 20.19
CA ASN A 133 22.55 -2.56 20.98
C ASN A 133 21.66 -1.67 20.09
N CYS A 134 20.72 -0.94 20.69
CA CYS A 134 19.78 -0.07 19.96
C CYS A 134 20.47 1.00 19.11
N THR A 135 21.58 1.57 19.58
CA THR A 135 22.33 2.60 18.84
C THR A 135 22.85 2.05 17.51
N ASN A 136 23.52 0.90 17.55
CA ASN A 136 24.08 0.27 16.35
C ASN A 136 22.98 -0.38 15.49
N TYR A 137 21.91 -0.88 16.11
CA TYR A 137 20.72 -1.35 15.40
C TYR A 137 20.10 -0.24 14.54
N HIS A 138 19.94 0.97 15.08
CA HIS A 138 19.41 2.11 14.32
C HIS A 138 20.29 2.48 13.13
N VAL A 139 21.62 2.30 13.25
CA VAL A 139 22.54 2.48 12.10
C VAL A 139 22.27 1.43 11.02
N VAL A 140 22.14 0.15 11.38
CA VAL A 140 21.83 -0.92 10.44
C VAL A 140 20.48 -0.69 9.74
N VAL A 141 19.42 -0.39 10.50
CA VAL A 141 18.08 -0.10 9.95
C VAL A 141 18.12 1.10 9.01
N SER A 142 18.81 2.17 9.38
CA SER A 142 18.93 3.38 8.54
C SER A 142 19.68 3.11 7.23
N GLY A 143 20.73 2.27 7.26
CA GLY A 143 21.42 1.83 6.04
C GLY A 143 20.51 0.99 5.15
N MET A 144 19.87 -0.03 5.72
CA MET A 144 18.92 -0.91 5.01
C MET A 144 17.72 -0.13 4.42
N ALA A 145 17.25 0.91 5.10
CA ALA A 145 16.15 1.75 4.64
C ALA A 145 16.45 2.42 3.28
N LYS A 146 17.72 2.76 3.01
CA LYS A 146 18.13 3.32 1.70
C LYS A 146 18.00 2.30 0.57
N ALA A 147 18.24 1.03 0.86
CA ALA A 147 18.14 -0.06 -0.11
C ALA A 147 16.70 -0.57 -0.29
N PHE A 148 15.76 -0.17 0.58
CA PHE A 148 14.38 -0.64 0.59
C PHE A 148 13.72 -0.70 -0.81
N PRO A 149 13.78 0.36 -1.66
CA PRO A 149 13.12 0.32 -2.97
C PRO A 149 13.68 -0.74 -3.93
N SER A 150 14.92 -1.18 -3.72
CA SER A 150 15.63 -2.14 -4.57
C SER A 150 15.57 -3.58 -4.05
N ILE A 151 15.07 -3.79 -2.83
CA ILE A 151 14.85 -5.12 -2.26
C ILE A 151 13.54 -5.69 -2.83
N SER A 152 13.52 -6.99 -3.14
CA SER A 152 12.31 -7.67 -3.62
C SER A 152 11.17 -7.61 -2.57
N SER A 153 9.91 -7.67 -3.01
CA SER A 153 8.77 -7.62 -2.08
C SER A 153 8.85 -8.68 -0.97
N GLN A 154 9.23 -9.91 -1.34
CA GLN A 154 9.43 -11.00 -0.38
C GLN A 154 10.60 -10.70 0.56
N GLY A 155 11.73 -10.19 0.04
CA GLY A 155 12.87 -9.81 0.87
C GLY A 155 12.53 -8.72 1.89
N GLN A 156 11.73 -7.73 1.49
CA GLN A 156 11.27 -6.68 2.40
C GLN A 156 10.40 -7.25 3.54
N GLU A 157 9.52 -8.22 3.26
CA GLU A 157 8.71 -8.90 4.28
C GLU A 157 9.59 -9.70 5.26
N GLU A 158 10.49 -10.54 4.74
CA GLU A 158 11.37 -11.38 5.56
C GLU A 158 12.33 -10.54 6.44
N ILE A 159 12.87 -9.45 5.90
CA ILE A 159 13.69 -8.49 6.65
C ILE A 159 12.87 -7.80 7.74
N THR A 160 11.63 -7.40 7.43
CA THR A 160 10.73 -6.77 8.40
C THR A 160 10.44 -7.72 9.56
N ASP A 161 10.18 -9.00 9.28
CA ASP A 161 9.96 -10.02 10.31
C ASP A 161 11.18 -10.15 11.25
N VAL A 162 12.40 -10.06 10.72
CA VAL A 162 13.63 -10.06 11.53
C VAL A 162 13.73 -8.80 12.39
N MET A 163 13.45 -7.62 11.84
CA MET A 163 13.46 -6.36 12.59
C MET A 163 12.41 -6.36 13.71
N VAL A 164 11.18 -6.77 13.42
CA VAL A 164 10.11 -6.94 14.41
C VAL A 164 10.52 -7.97 15.47
N GLY A 165 11.13 -9.08 15.05
CA GLY A 165 11.65 -10.11 15.94
C GLY A 165 12.72 -9.59 16.90
N TYR A 166 13.66 -8.78 16.41
CA TYR A 166 14.65 -8.09 17.24
C TYR A 166 13.98 -7.22 18.31
N LEU A 167 13.02 -6.38 17.90
CA LEU A 167 12.32 -5.49 18.82
C LEU A 167 11.50 -6.28 19.87
N LYS A 168 10.86 -7.38 19.47
CA LYS A 168 10.05 -8.23 20.36
C LYS A 168 10.86 -8.91 21.47
N LYS A 169 12.15 -9.20 21.27
CA LYS A 169 13.00 -9.88 22.28
C LYS A 169 13.04 -9.14 23.62
N SER A 170 12.78 -7.82 23.64
CA SER A 170 12.88 -7.00 24.84
C SER A 170 11.56 -6.36 25.29
N VAL A 171 10.43 -6.75 24.68
CA VAL A 171 9.10 -6.22 25.04
C VAL A 171 8.68 -6.60 26.48
N SER A 172 9.35 -7.57 27.11
CA SER A 172 8.93 -8.14 28.39
C SER A 172 9.48 -7.48 29.68
N VAL A 173 10.13 -6.32 29.65
CA VAL A 173 10.81 -5.80 30.87
C VAL A 173 10.24 -4.49 31.44
N ILE A 174 9.73 -3.54 30.64
CA ILE A 174 9.27 -2.23 31.14
C ILE A 174 8.14 -1.71 30.24
N ASN A 175 7.20 -0.91 30.77
CA ASN A 175 6.14 -0.18 30.05
C ASN A 175 6.64 0.81 28.96
N THR A 176 7.87 0.64 28.47
CA THR A 176 8.53 1.49 27.50
C THR A 176 8.92 0.66 26.29
N PRO A 177 8.59 1.09 25.07
CA PRO A 177 9.03 0.43 23.85
C PRO A 177 10.56 0.26 23.83
N VAL A 178 11.02 -0.89 23.35
CA VAL A 178 12.46 -1.15 23.14
C VAL A 178 13.07 -0.08 22.24
N CYS A 179 14.35 0.24 22.43
CA CYS A 179 15.04 1.24 21.59
C CYS A 179 14.35 2.61 21.52
N ARG A 180 13.67 3.03 22.61
CA ARG A 180 13.05 4.35 22.73
C ARG A 180 13.95 5.43 23.32
N GLN A 181 15.11 5.09 23.87
CA GLN A 181 15.98 6.07 24.51
C GLN A 181 16.30 7.25 23.58
N GLY A 182 15.98 8.47 24.02
CA GLY A 182 16.18 9.69 23.23
C GLY A 182 15.12 9.97 22.15
N ILE A 183 14.06 9.16 22.06
CA ILE A 183 12.95 9.32 21.11
C ILE A 183 11.69 9.77 21.85
N GLN A 184 11.11 10.88 21.40
CA GLN A 184 9.99 11.52 22.09
C GLN A 184 8.62 11.04 21.59
N SER A 185 8.45 10.93 20.27
CA SER A 185 7.18 10.54 19.65
C SER A 185 7.16 9.11 19.13
N ASP A 186 5.96 8.53 19.04
CA ASP A 186 5.74 7.20 18.51
C ASP A 186 6.05 7.12 17.00
N ALA A 187 5.79 8.18 16.24
CA ALA A 187 6.18 8.28 14.83
C ALA A 187 7.70 8.20 14.65
N GLN A 188 8.45 8.97 15.43
CA GLN A 188 9.91 8.92 15.39
C GLN A 188 10.44 7.55 15.85
N TRP A 189 9.73 6.92 16.78
CA TRP A 189 10.08 5.57 17.23
C TRP A 189 9.91 4.56 16.10
N LEU A 190 8.77 4.58 15.42
CA LEU A 190 8.49 3.67 14.32
C LEU A 190 9.48 3.89 13.16
N GLU A 191 9.73 5.15 12.81
CA GLU A 191 10.68 5.52 11.76
C GLU A 191 12.11 5.08 12.09
N LYS A 192 12.60 5.31 13.31
CA LYS A 192 13.97 4.91 13.67
C LYS A 192 14.16 3.39 13.78
N ASN A 193 13.13 2.66 14.19
CA ASN A 193 13.23 1.23 14.44
C ASN A 193 12.88 0.38 13.22
N LEU A 194 12.01 0.85 12.34
CA LEU A 194 11.57 0.10 11.16
C LEU A 194 11.68 0.91 9.86
N GLY A 195 11.69 2.23 9.91
CA GLY A 195 11.73 3.08 8.71
C GLY A 195 10.68 2.67 7.67
N PRO A 196 11.02 2.55 6.38
CA PRO A 196 10.07 2.14 5.34
C PRO A 196 9.59 0.67 5.49
N PHE A 197 10.33 -0.18 6.21
CA PHE A 197 9.93 -1.57 6.47
C PHE A 197 8.69 -1.65 7.37
N SER A 198 8.36 -0.58 8.12
CA SER A 198 7.13 -0.51 8.91
C SER A 198 5.88 -0.81 8.08
N THR A 199 5.85 -0.40 6.82
CA THR A 199 4.74 -0.62 5.87
C THR A 199 4.50 -2.10 5.53
N ARG A 200 5.51 -2.95 5.72
CA ARG A 200 5.47 -4.40 5.48
C ARG A 200 5.17 -5.22 6.74
N ALA A 201 5.19 -4.58 7.91
CA ALA A 201 4.90 -5.26 9.16
C ALA A 201 3.41 -5.63 9.25
N LYS A 202 3.09 -6.67 10.02
CA LYS A 202 1.69 -6.93 10.41
C LYS A 202 1.27 -5.87 11.41
N TYR A 203 0.10 -5.26 11.22
CA TYR A 203 -0.40 -4.27 12.19
C TYR A 203 -0.52 -4.85 13.61
N SER A 204 -0.91 -6.13 13.74
CA SER A 204 -0.93 -6.85 15.02
C SER A 204 0.41 -6.87 15.74
N ASP A 205 1.52 -6.89 15.00
CA ASP A 205 2.86 -6.89 15.57
C ASP A 205 3.27 -5.49 16.03
N LEU A 206 2.83 -4.45 15.33
CA LEU A 206 3.06 -3.06 15.74
C LEU A 206 2.34 -2.71 17.04
N LYS A 207 1.13 -3.24 17.24
CA LYS A 207 0.34 -3.06 18.49
C LYS A 207 1.09 -3.52 19.74
N VAL A 208 1.93 -4.56 19.62
CA VAL A 208 2.68 -5.12 20.74
C VAL A 208 3.66 -4.12 21.34
N PHE A 209 4.07 -3.09 20.59
CA PHE A 209 5.01 -2.07 21.04
C PHE A 209 4.36 -0.90 21.79
N ASN A 210 3.07 -0.95 22.12
CA ASN A 210 2.38 0.13 22.87
C ASN A 210 2.56 1.53 22.27
N ILE A 211 2.59 1.62 20.94
CA ILE A 211 2.60 2.88 20.19
C ILE A 211 1.17 3.26 19.81
N SER A 212 0.87 4.56 19.77
CA SER A 212 -0.41 5.07 19.30
C SER A 212 -0.52 4.89 17.78
N GLY A 213 -1.48 4.07 17.33
CA GLY A 213 -1.74 3.86 15.90
C GLY A 213 -2.07 5.14 15.13
N VAL A 214 -2.74 6.08 15.81
CA VAL A 214 -3.09 7.40 15.26
C VAL A 214 -1.84 8.27 15.08
N ALA A 215 -0.95 8.28 16.08
CA ALA A 215 0.27 9.08 16.04
C ALA A 215 1.27 8.63 14.96
N VAL A 216 1.09 7.42 14.40
CA VAL A 216 1.97 6.83 13.38
C VAL A 216 1.28 6.65 12.03
N VAL A 217 0.09 7.23 11.83
CA VAL A 217 -0.75 6.97 10.64
C VAL A 217 -0.02 7.24 9.33
N GLU A 218 0.84 8.26 9.27
CA GLU A 218 1.67 8.63 8.11
C GLU A 218 2.71 7.55 7.73
N ASN A 219 3.10 6.71 8.69
CA ASN A 219 4.08 5.63 8.48
C ASN A 219 3.40 4.28 8.18
N LEU A 220 2.07 4.21 8.23
CA LEU A 220 1.32 2.97 7.99
C LEU A 220 1.01 2.78 6.50
N SER A 221 1.05 1.53 6.04
CA SER A 221 0.54 1.18 4.70
C SER A 221 -0.98 1.32 4.63
N PRO A 222 -1.58 1.44 3.42
CA PRO A 222 -3.03 1.49 3.26
C PRO A 222 -3.76 0.31 3.90
N LYS A 223 -3.18 -0.89 3.82
CA LYS A 223 -3.71 -2.08 4.51
C LYS A 223 -3.69 -1.92 6.03
N GLN A 224 -2.58 -1.45 6.61
CA GLN A 224 -2.46 -1.23 8.05
C GLN A 224 -3.42 -0.13 8.53
N LYS A 225 -3.64 0.92 7.73
CA LYS A 225 -4.64 1.96 8.00
C LYS A 225 -6.06 1.36 8.05
N ALA A 226 -6.40 0.44 7.15
CA ALA A 226 -7.68 -0.27 7.18
C ALA A 226 -7.80 -1.17 8.43
N GLU A 227 -6.73 -1.87 8.79
CA GLU A 227 -6.65 -2.68 10.01
C GLU A 227 -6.83 -1.80 11.26
N LEU A 228 -6.21 -0.62 11.32
CA LEU A 228 -6.37 0.38 12.39
C LEU A 228 -7.83 0.82 12.53
N ILE A 229 -8.47 1.26 11.44
CA ILE A 229 -9.88 1.72 11.48
C ILE A 229 -10.81 0.62 11.99
N LEU A 230 -10.58 -0.62 11.57
CA LEU A 230 -11.44 -1.75 11.93
C LEU A 230 -11.03 -2.44 13.24
N ASP A 231 -9.94 -2.01 13.88
CA ASP A 231 -9.47 -2.58 15.15
C ASP A 231 -10.36 -2.09 16.31
N PRO A 232 -11.05 -3.00 17.03
CA PRO A 232 -11.88 -2.62 18.17
C PRO A 232 -11.11 -1.87 19.26
N ASP A 233 -9.82 -2.18 19.45
CA ASP A 233 -8.98 -1.56 20.47
C ASP A 233 -8.60 -0.11 20.13
N SER A 234 -8.73 0.29 18.86
CA SER A 234 -8.41 1.65 18.40
C SER A 234 -9.53 2.65 18.72
N ASN A 235 -10.76 2.17 18.93
CA ASN A 235 -11.98 2.97 19.01
C ASN A 235 -12.20 3.91 17.79
N ALA A 236 -11.58 3.62 16.64
CA ALA A 236 -11.62 4.51 15.48
C ALA A 236 -13.04 4.68 14.90
N LEU A 237 -13.84 3.62 14.83
CA LEU A 237 -15.22 3.70 14.33
C LEU A 237 -16.18 4.52 15.21
N GLU A 238 -15.75 4.91 16.42
CA GLU A 238 -16.49 5.79 17.31
C GLU A 238 -15.85 7.18 17.46
N ASN A 239 -14.76 7.44 16.72
CA ASN A 239 -13.99 8.68 16.84
C ASN A 239 -13.75 9.32 15.46
N GLU A 240 -14.50 10.38 15.20
CA GLU A 240 -14.42 11.17 13.97
C GLU A 240 -13.02 11.69 13.64
N ASN A 241 -12.22 12.05 14.67
CA ASN A 241 -10.89 12.62 14.45
C ASN A 241 -9.91 11.57 13.93
N ILE A 242 -9.94 10.35 14.47
CA ILE A 242 -9.06 9.25 14.03
C ILE A 242 -9.35 8.92 12.57
N VAL A 243 -10.62 8.78 12.22
CA VAL A 243 -11.05 8.48 10.85
C VAL A 243 -10.64 9.61 9.91
N ARG A 244 -10.80 10.87 10.33
CA ARG A 244 -10.40 12.02 9.53
C ARG A 244 -8.89 12.04 9.29
N GLU A 245 -8.07 11.79 10.30
CA GLU A 245 -6.61 11.72 10.15
C GLU A 245 -6.19 10.59 9.21
N VAL A 246 -6.76 9.39 9.36
CA VAL A 246 -6.49 8.27 8.44
C VAL A 246 -6.86 8.61 7.00
N PHE A 247 -8.06 9.13 6.76
CA PHE A 247 -8.48 9.46 5.40
C PHE A 247 -7.69 10.62 4.82
N THR A 248 -7.36 11.65 5.60
CA THR A 248 -6.49 12.75 5.15
C THR A 248 -5.13 12.22 4.69
N SER A 249 -4.52 11.33 5.47
CA SER A 249 -3.24 10.69 5.11
C SER A 249 -3.31 9.79 3.86
N LEU A 250 -4.51 9.37 3.42
CA LEU A 250 -4.71 8.60 2.19
C LEU A 250 -4.95 9.52 0.99
N THR A 251 -5.72 10.60 1.19
CA THR A 251 -6.19 11.47 0.10
C THR A 251 -5.22 12.60 -0.23
N GLU A 252 -4.36 13.01 0.70
CA GLU A 252 -3.31 14.00 0.45
C GLU A 252 -2.00 13.38 -0.07
N SER A 253 -1.94 12.05 -0.17
CA SER A 253 -0.80 11.34 -0.74
C SER A 253 -0.69 11.61 -2.25
N PRO A 254 0.53 11.76 -2.81
CA PRO A 254 0.73 11.83 -4.25
C PRO A 254 0.45 10.48 -4.95
N ASP A 255 0.40 9.37 -4.21
CA ASP A 255 0.07 8.05 -4.71
C ASP A 255 -1.45 7.83 -4.71
N THR A 256 -2.06 7.94 -5.88
CA THR A 256 -3.50 7.82 -6.09
C THR A 256 -4.03 6.40 -5.86
N GLU A 257 -3.16 5.39 -5.81
CA GLU A 257 -3.58 4.00 -5.56
C GLU A 257 -3.86 3.73 -4.07
N GLN A 258 -3.37 4.56 -3.15
CA GLN A 258 -3.49 4.30 -1.71
C GLN A 258 -4.94 4.15 -1.26
N LEU A 259 -5.85 4.98 -1.78
CA LEU A 259 -7.27 4.92 -1.43
C LEU A 259 -7.88 3.57 -1.87
N SER A 260 -7.57 3.13 -3.10
CA SER A 260 -8.02 1.84 -3.63
C SER A 260 -7.46 0.66 -2.83
N GLN A 261 -6.15 0.68 -2.52
CA GLN A 261 -5.50 -0.35 -1.71
C GLN A 261 -6.06 -0.42 -0.28
N PHE A 262 -6.35 0.74 0.33
CA PHE A 262 -7.03 0.82 1.62
C PHE A 262 -8.40 0.14 1.53
N PHE A 263 -9.23 0.51 0.54
CA PHE A 263 -10.59 -0.01 0.44
C PHE A 263 -10.64 -1.50 0.06
N GLN A 264 -9.66 -1.98 -0.70
CA GLN A 264 -9.47 -3.41 -0.92
C GLN A 264 -9.32 -4.14 0.42
N ALA A 265 -8.34 -3.75 1.22
CA ALA A 265 -8.10 -4.33 2.55
C ALA A 265 -9.30 -4.15 3.49
N TYR A 266 -9.87 -2.95 3.55
CA TYR A 266 -11.03 -2.61 4.36
C TYR A 266 -12.24 -3.51 4.03
N SER A 267 -12.53 -3.71 2.75
CA SER A 267 -13.63 -4.56 2.30
C SER A 267 -13.40 -6.04 2.63
N ASP A 268 -12.17 -6.52 2.51
CA ASP A 268 -11.82 -7.91 2.81
C ASP A 268 -11.90 -8.20 4.31
N ILE A 269 -11.43 -7.28 5.15
CA ILE A 269 -11.56 -7.38 6.62
C ILE A 269 -13.05 -7.33 7.02
N ASN A 270 -13.85 -6.44 6.43
CA ASN A 270 -15.28 -6.36 6.70
C ASN A 270 -16.01 -7.66 6.36
N LYS A 271 -15.70 -8.29 5.21
CA LYS A 271 -16.25 -9.61 4.84
C LYS A 271 -15.86 -10.68 5.86
N GLN A 272 -14.60 -10.73 6.26
CA GLN A 272 -14.11 -11.70 7.25
C GLN A 272 -14.80 -11.54 8.61
N ARG A 273 -15.10 -10.29 9.01
CA ARG A 273 -15.72 -9.96 10.30
C ARG A 273 -17.25 -9.82 10.24
N ASN A 274 -17.86 -10.05 9.08
CA ASN A 274 -19.30 -9.86 8.83
C ASN A 274 -19.80 -8.44 9.16
N ILE A 275 -18.97 -7.42 8.96
CA ILE A 275 -19.36 -6.02 9.13
C ILE A 275 -20.10 -5.57 7.87
N THR A 276 -21.36 -5.15 8.04
CA THR A 276 -22.24 -4.77 6.92
C THR A 276 -22.65 -3.31 6.93
N ILE A 277 -22.40 -2.63 8.04
CA ILE A 277 -22.69 -1.21 8.28
C ILE A 277 -21.71 -0.65 9.32
N VAL A 278 -21.25 0.58 9.13
CA VAL A 278 -20.62 1.38 10.18
C VAL A 278 -21.74 2.03 10.99
N GLU A 279 -21.89 1.66 12.26
CA GLU A 279 -23.05 2.05 13.08
C GLU A 279 -23.08 3.56 13.35
N ASN A 280 -21.93 4.14 13.71
CA ASN A 280 -21.80 5.56 14.00
C ASN A 280 -22.06 6.40 12.73
N PRO A 281 -23.15 7.18 12.68
CA PRO A 281 -23.54 7.91 11.47
C PRO A 281 -22.54 9.02 11.10
N ALA A 282 -21.96 9.71 12.07
CA ALA A 282 -21.03 10.80 11.80
C ALA A 282 -19.72 10.27 11.20
N VAL A 283 -19.17 9.17 11.75
CA VAL A 283 -18.01 8.49 11.17
C VAL A 283 -18.33 7.96 9.77
N ARG A 284 -19.50 7.37 9.58
CA ARG A 284 -19.96 6.86 8.29
C ARG A 284 -20.04 7.98 7.23
N ASP A 285 -20.56 9.15 7.60
CA ASP A 285 -20.64 10.34 6.75
C ASP A 285 -19.24 10.84 6.37
N ILE A 286 -18.30 10.88 7.32
CA ILE A 286 -16.92 11.30 7.08
C ILE A 286 -16.23 10.39 6.07
N ILE A 287 -16.29 9.07 6.28
CA ILE A 287 -15.70 8.09 5.36
C ILE A 287 -16.25 8.28 3.96
N LEU A 288 -17.58 8.36 3.83
CA LEU A 288 -18.24 8.50 2.52
C LEU A 288 -17.85 9.82 1.83
N ASN A 289 -17.92 10.95 2.55
CA ASN A 289 -17.67 12.27 1.97
C ASN A 289 -16.21 12.45 1.53
N LEU A 290 -15.25 12.08 2.41
CA LEU A 290 -13.83 12.17 2.07
C LEU A 290 -13.48 11.25 0.88
N THR A 291 -14.05 10.06 0.83
CA THR A 291 -13.84 9.13 -0.29
C THR A 291 -14.43 9.68 -1.60
N LEU A 292 -15.69 10.11 -1.62
CA LEU A 292 -16.33 10.63 -2.83
C LEU A 292 -15.66 11.92 -3.31
N THR A 293 -15.15 12.76 -2.40
CA THR A 293 -14.38 13.96 -2.74
C THR A 293 -13.06 13.58 -3.41
N ALA A 294 -12.34 12.59 -2.87
CA ALA A 294 -11.08 12.12 -3.43
C ALA A 294 -11.25 11.42 -4.79
N LEU A 295 -12.38 10.74 -5.00
CA LEU A 295 -12.70 10.08 -6.27
C LEU A 295 -13.31 11.01 -7.34
N ALA A 296 -13.70 12.23 -6.95
CA ALA A 296 -14.32 13.20 -7.86
C ALA A 296 -13.55 13.39 -9.20
N PRO A 297 -12.21 13.58 -9.21
CA PRO A 297 -11.46 13.67 -10.46
C PRO A 297 -11.43 12.37 -11.27
N GLU A 298 -11.45 11.21 -10.61
CA GLU A 298 -11.33 9.89 -11.24
C GLU A 298 -12.63 9.42 -11.91
N PHE A 299 -13.78 9.96 -11.49
CA PHE A 299 -15.09 9.52 -12.01
C PHE A 299 -15.28 9.75 -13.51
N GLU A 300 -14.52 10.67 -14.13
CA GLU A 300 -14.54 10.90 -15.58
C GLU A 300 -13.98 9.69 -16.35
N ASP A 301 -13.00 8.99 -15.77
CA ASP A 301 -12.32 7.85 -16.38
C ASP A 301 -12.93 6.50 -15.99
N PHE A 302 -13.83 6.47 -15.01
CA PHE A 302 -14.45 5.23 -14.52
C PHE A 302 -15.31 4.52 -15.57
N GLY A 303 -14.99 3.24 -15.79
CA GLY A 303 -15.84 2.29 -16.48
C GLY A 303 -16.92 1.67 -15.58
N PRO A 304 -17.84 0.87 -16.15
CA PRO A 304 -18.90 0.21 -15.37
C PRO A 304 -18.40 -0.68 -14.24
N GLU A 305 -17.27 -1.37 -14.43
CA GLU A 305 -16.68 -2.24 -13.40
C GLU A 305 -16.06 -1.44 -12.24
N ASP A 306 -15.55 -0.23 -12.49
CA ASP A 306 -15.02 0.64 -11.44
C ASP A 306 -16.16 1.14 -10.54
N TYR A 307 -17.25 1.63 -11.14
CA TYR A 307 -18.46 1.99 -10.39
C TYR A 307 -19.00 0.80 -9.59
N LYS A 308 -19.00 -0.39 -10.18
CA LYS A 308 -19.41 -1.61 -9.49
C LYS A 308 -18.51 -1.91 -8.29
N LEU A 309 -17.20 -1.87 -8.48
CA LEU A 309 -16.23 -2.12 -7.41
C LEU A 309 -16.41 -1.13 -6.25
N TRP A 310 -16.45 0.16 -6.55
CA TRP A 310 -16.56 1.20 -5.54
C TRP A 310 -17.90 1.15 -4.79
N PHE A 311 -19.02 1.14 -5.50
CA PHE A 311 -20.34 1.25 -4.87
C PHE A 311 -20.89 -0.08 -4.38
N GLN A 312 -20.52 -1.20 -5.00
CA GLN A 312 -21.01 -2.52 -4.61
C GLN A 312 -20.07 -3.34 -3.74
N VAL A 313 -18.79 -3.00 -3.65
CA VAL A 313 -17.81 -3.75 -2.85
C VAL A 313 -17.18 -2.89 -1.77
N TYR A 314 -16.60 -1.74 -2.13
CA TYR A 314 -15.81 -0.93 -1.21
C TYR A 314 -16.65 -0.10 -0.24
N LEU A 315 -17.69 0.58 -0.74
CA LEU A 315 -18.47 1.54 0.06
C LEU A 315 -19.67 0.91 0.80
N VAL A 316 -19.87 -0.41 0.70
CA VAL A 316 -21.09 -1.11 1.18
C VAL A 316 -21.45 -0.80 2.64
N THR A 317 -20.44 -0.68 3.51
CA THR A 317 -20.62 -0.42 4.95
C THR A 317 -21.01 1.03 5.25
N VAL A 318 -20.77 1.95 4.31
CA VAL A 318 -21.05 3.38 4.47
C VAL A 318 -22.20 3.90 3.60
N MET A 319 -22.76 3.06 2.74
CA MET A 319 -23.88 3.41 1.83
C MET A 319 -25.12 3.98 2.53
N ALA A 320 -25.37 3.69 3.81
CA ALA A 320 -26.52 4.22 4.54
C ALA A 320 -26.47 5.76 4.73
N SER A 321 -25.29 6.36 4.55
CA SER A 321 -25.07 7.80 4.58
C SER A 321 -25.24 8.49 3.23
N LEU A 322 -25.46 7.72 2.16
CA LEU A 322 -25.60 8.27 0.83
C LEU A 322 -26.87 9.12 0.74
N HIS A 323 -26.71 10.41 0.46
CA HIS A 323 -27.81 11.32 0.21
C HIS A 323 -27.66 11.95 -1.18
N PRO A 324 -28.72 12.55 -1.75
CA PRO A 324 -28.69 13.09 -3.11
C PRO A 324 -27.56 14.11 -3.35
N GLY A 325 -27.26 14.93 -2.34
CA GLY A 325 -26.11 15.85 -2.36
C GLY A 325 -24.75 15.15 -2.49
N SER A 326 -24.56 13.95 -1.94
CA SER A 326 -23.29 13.19 -2.04
C SER A 326 -23.02 12.75 -3.48
N LEU A 327 -24.06 12.56 -4.29
CA LEU A 327 -23.92 12.13 -5.69
C LEU A 327 -23.65 13.28 -6.66
N ALA A 328 -23.68 14.53 -6.17
CA ALA A 328 -23.47 15.70 -7.01
C ALA A 328 -22.06 15.77 -7.63
N VAL A 329 -21.09 15.06 -7.04
CA VAL A 329 -19.70 14.96 -7.54
C VAL A 329 -19.55 13.98 -8.70
N ILE A 330 -20.53 13.11 -8.94
CA ILE A 330 -20.48 12.14 -10.03
C ILE A 330 -20.90 12.82 -11.34
N PRO A 331 -20.13 12.70 -12.43
CA PRO A 331 -20.48 13.28 -13.72
C PRO A 331 -21.86 12.81 -14.21
N SER A 332 -22.64 13.73 -14.78
CA SER A 332 -23.95 13.39 -15.34
C SER A 332 -23.87 12.59 -16.65
N ASN A 333 -22.69 12.54 -17.29
CA ASN A 333 -22.45 11.95 -18.60
C ASN A 333 -21.77 10.56 -18.51
N ILE A 334 -22.31 9.67 -17.68
CA ILE A 334 -21.83 8.29 -17.56
C ILE A 334 -22.68 7.31 -18.38
N SER A 335 -22.14 6.13 -18.65
CA SER A 335 -22.85 5.09 -19.40
C SER A 335 -24.04 4.51 -18.60
N CYS A 336 -25.06 3.99 -19.30
CA CYS A 336 -26.17 3.28 -18.64
C CYS A 336 -25.70 2.06 -17.81
N ALA A 337 -24.62 1.41 -18.23
CA ALA A 337 -24.03 0.29 -17.49
C ALA A 337 -23.37 0.77 -16.19
N SER A 338 -22.63 1.88 -16.23
CA SER A 338 -22.06 2.55 -15.05
C SER A 338 -23.15 3.00 -14.08
N TYR A 339 -24.25 3.55 -14.60
CA TYR A 339 -25.42 3.87 -13.79
C TYR A 339 -26.00 2.60 -13.15
N ALA A 340 -26.28 1.55 -13.91
CA ALA A 340 -26.82 0.29 -13.36
C ALA A 340 -25.92 -0.29 -12.24
N ALA A 341 -24.60 -0.23 -12.42
CA ALA A 341 -23.62 -0.67 -11.44
C ALA A 341 -23.73 0.06 -10.08
N MET A 342 -24.10 1.35 -10.07
CA MET A 342 -24.31 2.06 -8.79
C MET A 342 -25.64 1.69 -8.10
N TYR A 343 -26.69 1.36 -8.87
CA TYR A 343 -28.06 1.25 -8.35
C TYR A 343 -28.45 -0.12 -7.78
N GLU A 344 -27.81 -1.22 -8.20
CA GLU A 344 -28.22 -2.57 -7.79
C GLU A 344 -28.20 -2.78 -6.26
N ILE A 345 -27.29 -2.15 -5.51
CA ILE A 345 -27.28 -2.22 -4.03
C ILE A 345 -28.23 -1.21 -3.37
N ILE A 346 -28.39 -0.01 -3.92
CA ILE A 346 -29.28 1.03 -3.37
C ILE A 346 -30.73 0.49 -3.28
N PHE A 347 -31.16 -0.30 -4.27
CA PHE A 347 -32.48 -0.93 -4.25
C PHE A 347 -32.59 -2.12 -3.27
N LEU A 348 -31.56 -2.96 -3.15
CA LEU A 348 -31.60 -4.15 -2.28
C LEU A 348 -31.65 -3.80 -0.78
N LYS A 349 -30.95 -2.75 -0.35
CA LYS A 349 -30.96 -2.32 1.06
C LYS A 349 -32.21 -1.50 1.45
N SER A 350 -32.95 -0.96 0.48
CA SER A 350 -34.13 -0.11 0.76
C SER A 350 -35.40 -0.85 1.19
N LYS A 351 -35.45 -2.19 1.18
CA LYS A 351 -36.70 -2.98 1.39
C LYS A 351 -37.84 -2.59 0.41
N VAL A 352 -37.61 -1.75 -0.60
CA VAL A 352 -38.61 -1.35 -1.60
C VAL A 352 -38.66 -2.43 -2.69
N ARG A 353 -39.45 -3.47 -2.44
CA ARG A 353 -39.53 -4.67 -3.29
C ARG A 353 -40.27 -4.50 -4.64
N HIS A 354 -40.47 -3.27 -5.15
CA HIS A 354 -41.45 -3.01 -6.23
C HIS A 354 -40.98 -2.13 -7.40
N PHE A 355 -39.69 -1.86 -7.56
CA PHE A 355 -39.19 -1.15 -8.75
C PHE A 355 -38.40 -2.09 -9.67
N GLY A 356 -39.04 -2.54 -10.75
CA GLY A 356 -38.38 -3.21 -11.86
C GLY A 356 -38.12 -2.22 -13.00
N PHE A 357 -36.89 -2.15 -13.50
CA PHE A 357 -36.59 -1.47 -14.77
C PHE A 357 -36.62 -2.47 -15.93
N CYS A 358 -37.34 -2.11 -17.01
CA CYS A 358 -37.24 -2.80 -18.29
C CYS A 358 -35.88 -2.50 -18.93
N THR A 359 -35.18 -3.55 -19.36
CA THR A 359 -33.98 -3.45 -20.20
C THR A 359 -34.32 -2.83 -21.55
N MET A 360 -33.66 -1.73 -21.90
CA MET A 360 -33.75 -1.13 -23.24
C MET A 360 -32.49 -1.54 -24.01
N SER A 361 -32.67 -2.48 -24.93
CA SER A 361 -31.72 -2.70 -26.01
C SER A 361 -31.75 -1.50 -26.97
N LYS A 362 -30.55 -1.09 -27.42
CA LYS A 362 -30.22 -0.07 -28.43
C LYS A 362 -29.92 1.33 -27.89
N CYS A 363 -28.62 1.62 -27.83
CA CYS A 363 -28.06 2.96 -27.90
C CYS A 363 -28.63 3.73 -29.10
N GLY A 364 -29.17 4.91 -28.82
CA GLY A 364 -29.61 5.90 -29.81
C GLY A 364 -30.10 7.13 -29.08
N PHE A 365 -29.39 8.25 -29.23
CA PHE A 365 -29.75 9.56 -28.71
C PHE A 365 -31.21 9.92 -29.05
N ARG A 366 -32.15 9.76 -28.10
CA ARG A 366 -33.35 10.58 -27.85
C ARG A 366 -34.31 9.85 -26.90
N GLN A 367 -34.67 10.53 -25.80
CA GLN A 367 -35.71 10.19 -24.82
C GLN A 367 -35.42 9.04 -23.85
N VAL A 368 -34.83 9.39 -22.70
CA VAL A 368 -34.90 8.56 -21.49
C VAL A 368 -36.13 9.01 -20.68
N THR A 369 -37.21 8.21 -20.68
CA THR A 369 -38.24 8.25 -19.63
C THR A 369 -39.23 7.10 -19.80
N LYS A 370 -39.17 6.11 -18.90
CA LYS A 370 -40.35 5.45 -18.32
C LYS A 370 -39.95 4.50 -17.18
N MET A 371 -40.43 4.83 -15.98
CA MET A 371 -40.37 4.03 -14.76
C MET A 371 -41.77 3.43 -14.56
N CYS A 372 -41.91 2.10 -14.55
CA CYS A 372 -43.18 1.44 -14.29
C CYS A 372 -43.27 1.05 -12.81
N VAL A 373 -44.24 1.61 -12.08
CA VAL A 373 -44.59 1.22 -10.70
C VAL A 373 -45.73 0.20 -10.78
N PHE A 374 -45.53 -1.00 -10.26
CA PHE A 374 -46.61 -1.98 -10.06
C PHE A 374 -47.07 -1.95 -8.59
N PHE A 375 -48.36 -1.68 -8.35
CA PHE A 375 -49.02 -1.91 -7.05
C PHE A 375 -49.82 -3.23 -7.12
N PRO A 376 -49.72 -4.14 -6.14
CA PRO A 376 -50.54 -5.34 -6.11
C PRO A 376 -51.99 -4.99 -5.72
N GLN A 377 -52.95 -5.46 -6.53
CA GLN A 377 -54.38 -5.39 -6.22
C GLN A 377 -54.75 -6.44 -5.16
N THR A 378 -54.63 -6.13 -3.88
CA THR A 378 -55.37 -6.89 -2.85
C THR A 378 -55.79 -5.98 -1.69
N HIS A 379 -57.12 -5.86 -1.54
CA HIS A 379 -57.88 -5.25 -0.44
C HIS A 379 -57.94 -3.71 -0.34
N TRP A 380 -58.98 -3.13 -0.96
CA TRP A 380 -59.56 -1.85 -0.54
C TRP A 380 -60.92 -2.11 0.14
N PRO A 381 -61.21 -1.57 1.34
CA PRO A 381 -62.56 -1.51 1.86
C PRO A 381 -63.35 -0.43 1.12
N ARG A 382 -64.55 -0.76 0.65
CA ARG A 382 -65.50 0.21 0.07
C ARG A 382 -65.96 1.20 1.15
N ALA A 383 -65.44 2.42 1.11
CA ALA A 383 -66.09 3.58 1.70
C ALA A 383 -66.61 4.48 0.58
N LYS A 384 -67.95 4.63 0.53
CA LYS A 384 -68.65 5.59 -0.33
C LYS A 384 -68.31 7.01 0.13
N PHE A 385 -67.86 7.88 -0.78
CA PHE A 385 -67.97 9.32 -0.60
C PHE A 385 -68.84 9.90 -1.72
N GLU A 386 -69.93 10.53 -1.30
CA GLU A 386 -70.91 11.27 -2.11
C GLU A 386 -70.43 12.72 -2.31
N ASN A 387 -69.72 13.01 -3.42
CA ASN A 387 -69.77 14.29 -4.14
C ASN A 387 -68.88 14.24 -5.41
N PRO A 388 -69.32 14.64 -6.62
CA PRO A 388 -68.54 14.46 -7.85
C PRO A 388 -67.50 15.57 -8.15
N ALA A 389 -66.99 16.30 -7.15
CA ALA A 389 -66.05 17.42 -7.39
C ALA A 389 -64.63 17.23 -6.79
N THR A 390 -64.31 16.07 -6.20
CA THR A 390 -62.98 15.82 -5.60
C THR A 390 -62.28 14.56 -6.10
N ALA A 391 -62.75 13.96 -7.20
CA ALA A 391 -62.13 12.79 -7.82
C ALA A 391 -61.40 13.17 -9.12
N ALA A 392 -60.35 13.99 -9.02
CA ALA A 392 -59.46 14.26 -10.15
C ALA A 392 -58.10 14.80 -9.67
N PHE A 393 -57.36 14.02 -8.88
CA PHE A 393 -55.91 14.21 -8.72
C PHE A 393 -55.20 12.90 -9.05
N THR A 394 -55.27 12.52 -10.32
CA THR A 394 -54.47 11.45 -10.90
C THR A 394 -53.76 11.99 -12.15
N GLY A 395 -52.44 12.10 -12.05
CA GLY A 395 -51.56 11.89 -13.22
C GLY A 395 -51.14 13.07 -14.09
N CYS A 396 -51.32 14.35 -13.71
CA CYS A 396 -50.94 15.46 -14.60
C CYS A 396 -50.11 16.62 -14.02
N GLU A 397 -49.57 16.51 -12.79
CA GLU A 397 -48.69 17.55 -12.22
C GLU A 397 -47.26 17.12 -11.89
N ILE A 398 -46.78 16.03 -12.48
CA ILE A 398 -45.33 15.76 -12.63
C ILE A 398 -44.94 15.95 -14.11
N LYS A 399 -45.49 16.99 -14.75
CA LYS A 399 -45.19 17.31 -16.15
C LYS A 399 -44.42 18.61 -16.34
N GLN A 400 -44.17 19.37 -15.27
CA GLN A 400 -43.43 20.63 -15.37
C GLN A 400 -42.12 20.69 -14.59
N ARG A 401 -41.84 19.74 -13.68
CA ARG A 401 -40.51 19.69 -13.00
C ARG A 401 -39.52 18.70 -13.62
N VAL A 402 -39.97 17.75 -14.44
CA VAL A 402 -39.11 16.69 -15.02
C VAL A 402 -38.91 16.90 -16.53
N THR A 403 -38.90 18.15 -16.98
CA THR A 403 -38.55 18.54 -18.37
C THR A 403 -37.13 19.06 -18.51
N GLN A 404 -36.33 19.04 -17.43
CA GLN A 404 -34.89 19.14 -17.48
C GLN A 404 -34.33 17.90 -16.79
N GLY A 405 -33.62 17.07 -17.55
CA GLY A 405 -33.04 15.83 -17.07
C GLY A 405 -31.96 16.13 -16.03
N ASP A 406 -32.32 16.04 -14.77
CA ASP A 406 -31.37 16.04 -13.67
C ASP A 406 -31.45 14.71 -12.92
N ILE A 407 -30.35 13.98 -12.95
CA ILE A 407 -30.13 12.70 -12.25
C ILE A 407 -30.39 12.88 -10.74
N ARG A 408 -30.14 14.08 -10.19
CA ARG A 408 -30.42 14.44 -8.80
C ARG A 408 -31.87 14.22 -8.42
N THR A 409 -32.80 14.61 -9.31
CA THR A 409 -34.24 14.47 -9.07
C THR A 409 -34.69 13.00 -9.01
N TYR A 410 -34.03 12.09 -9.75
CA TYR A 410 -34.37 10.67 -9.72
C TYR A 410 -33.89 9.97 -8.45
N VAL A 411 -32.71 10.32 -7.95
CA VAL A 411 -32.21 9.83 -6.65
C VAL A 411 -33.02 10.42 -5.51
N ASP A 412 -33.33 11.72 -5.56
CA ASP A 412 -34.18 12.40 -4.58
C ASP A 412 -35.51 11.67 -4.37
N ILE A 413 -36.17 11.26 -5.47
CA ILE A 413 -37.44 10.55 -5.41
C ILE A 413 -37.28 9.15 -4.79
N ILE A 414 -36.27 8.38 -5.19
CA ILE A 414 -36.03 7.03 -4.64
C ILE A 414 -35.65 7.10 -3.16
N PHE A 415 -34.81 8.06 -2.78
CA PHE A 415 -34.39 8.27 -1.39
C PHE A 415 -35.55 8.72 -0.50
N GLN A 416 -36.38 9.67 -0.95
CA GLN A 416 -37.58 10.06 -0.21
C GLN A 416 -38.58 8.91 -0.03
N ILE A 417 -38.71 8.02 -1.02
CA ILE A 417 -39.57 6.84 -0.90
C ILE A 417 -39.01 5.85 0.13
N SER A 418 -37.68 5.73 0.26
CA SER A 418 -37.03 4.83 1.24
C SER A 418 -37.09 5.31 2.69
N GLN A 419 -37.38 6.60 2.92
CA GLN A 419 -37.45 7.25 4.25
C GLN A 419 -38.87 7.28 4.84
N LEU A 420 -39.89 6.81 4.10
CA LEU A 420 -41.26 6.73 4.61
C LEU A 420 -41.38 5.61 5.66
N PRO A 421 -42.01 5.85 6.82
CA PRO A 421 -42.23 4.80 7.81
C PRO A 421 -43.11 3.70 7.19
N LEU A 422 -42.65 2.45 7.33
CA LEU A 422 -43.41 1.27 6.93
C LEU A 422 -44.74 1.24 7.70
N LEU A 423 -45.85 1.47 6.99
CA LEU A 423 -47.20 1.17 7.50
C LEU A 423 -47.49 -0.32 7.39
#